data_AF-A0A3C0MYY3-F1
#
_entry.id   AF-A0A3C0MYY3-F1
#
_cell.length_a   1.000
_cell.length_b   1.000
_cell.length_c   1.000
_cell.angle_alpha   90.00
_cell.angle_beta   90.00
_cell.angle_gamma   90.00
#
_symmetry.space_group_name_H-M   'P 1'
#
loop_
_entity.id
_entity.type
_entity.pdbx_description
1 polymer ?
#
loop_
_entity_poly.entity_id
_entity_poly.type
_entity_poly.pdbx_seq_one_letter_code
_entity_poly.pdbx_strand_id
1 'polypeptide(L)'
;MKNITKIVIAVFCLCLMPLRYASADEKDMCSRTMGMAGMHEKMIMKDKTELEKKFFQKAGFIYQYSEELQITETQLDKIEELKSRLKKNAIMKDAEIKVLGLDIMDELKKEEVDMNAVDKLIDKKYELKKQKTKDVLGAYFELRQILTKEQIEKAKDIQKKYWSEKKEMMAGEKEGTGKKAMKKKTR
;
A
#
# COMPACT_ATOMS: atom_id res chain seq x y z
N MET A 1 -10.77 47.66 35.37
CA MET A 1 -10.53 46.24 35.06
C MET A 1 -11.83 45.42 35.00
N LYS A 2 -12.80 45.80 34.15
CA LYS A 2 -14.11 45.11 34.04
C LYS A 2 -14.46 44.65 32.61
N ASN A 3 -13.55 44.83 31.65
CA ASN A 3 -13.81 44.61 30.22
C ASN A 3 -13.08 43.39 29.62
N ILE A 4 -12.21 42.71 30.38
CA ILE A 4 -11.42 41.58 29.88
C ILE A 4 -12.20 40.25 29.99
N THR A 5 -13.08 40.12 30.98
CA THR A 5 -13.86 38.89 31.22
C THR A 5 -14.94 38.62 30.17
N LYS A 6 -15.44 39.65 29.45
CA LYS A 6 -16.44 39.45 28.39
C LYS A 6 -15.86 38.89 27.09
N ILE A 7 -14.56 39.10 26.83
CA ILE A 7 -13.91 38.62 25.60
C ILE A 7 -13.58 37.13 25.70
N VAL A 8 -13.26 36.61 26.89
CA VAL A 8 -12.91 35.20 27.08
C VAL A 8 -14.13 34.27 26.91
N ILE A 9 -15.34 34.72 27.24
CA ILE A 9 -16.57 33.92 27.08
C ILE A 9 -17.00 33.84 25.61
N ALA A 10 -16.74 34.87 24.82
CA ALA A 10 -17.09 34.89 23.39
C ALA A 10 -16.19 33.96 22.54
N VAL A 11 -14.92 33.75 22.93
CA VAL A 11 -14.01 32.84 22.22
C VAL A 11 -14.28 31.37 22.56
N PHE A 12 -14.78 31.08 23.76
CA PHE A 12 -15.07 29.70 24.18
C PHE A 12 -16.35 29.10 23.53
N CYS A 13 -17.20 29.94 22.94
CA CYS A 13 -18.48 29.51 22.37
C CYS A 13 -18.43 29.17 20.86
N LEU A 14 -17.29 29.35 20.19
CA LEU A 14 -17.07 28.97 18.79
C LEU A 14 -16.39 27.59 18.60
N CYS A 15 -15.98 26.92 19.69
CA CYS A 15 -15.34 25.60 19.63
C CYS A 15 -16.28 24.41 19.92
N LEU A 16 -17.59 24.65 20.11
CA LEU A 16 -18.60 23.61 20.35
C LEU A 16 -19.57 23.44 19.17
N MET A 17 -19.12 23.70 17.94
CA MET A 17 -19.79 23.11 16.79
C MET A 17 -19.28 21.68 16.61
N PRO A 18 -20.13 20.65 16.80
CA PRO A 18 -19.80 19.34 16.26
C PRO A 18 -19.68 19.51 14.76
N LEU A 19 -18.45 19.40 14.24
CA LEU A 19 -18.21 19.08 12.85
C LEU A 19 -18.92 17.75 12.61
N ARG A 20 -20.18 17.81 12.19
CA ARG A 20 -20.86 16.70 11.55
C ARG A 20 -20.10 16.45 10.25
N TYR A 21 -19.01 15.71 10.36
CA TYR A 21 -18.47 14.98 9.24
C TYR A 21 -19.56 13.99 8.85
N ALA A 22 -20.33 14.37 7.84
CA ALA A 22 -21.05 13.41 7.03
C ALA A 22 -19.96 12.55 6.37
N SER A 23 -19.53 11.49 7.05
CA SER A 23 -18.90 10.36 6.39
C SER A 23 -19.98 9.76 5.51
N ALA A 24 -20.04 10.24 4.27
CA ALA A 24 -20.75 9.56 3.21
C ALA A 24 -20.25 8.11 3.19
N ASP A 25 -21.21 7.19 3.21
CA ASP A 25 -21.01 5.76 3.05
C ASP A 25 -20.20 5.47 1.78
N GLU A 26 -18.89 5.26 1.93
CA GLU A 26 -18.06 4.51 0.97
C GLU A 26 -18.07 3.03 1.36
N LYS A 27 -19.26 2.42 1.47
CA LYS A 27 -19.38 0.96 1.45
C LYS A 27 -19.34 0.47 0.01
N ASP A 28 -18.29 0.79 -0.72
CA ASP A 28 -18.14 0.29 -2.09
C ASP A 28 -16.69 0.31 -2.61
N MET A 29 -15.77 -0.38 -1.93
CA MET A 29 -14.40 -0.58 -2.48
C MET A 29 -13.72 -1.88 -2.04
N CYS A 30 -14.39 -3.03 -2.19
CA CYS A 30 -13.64 -4.28 -2.32
C CYS A 30 -14.32 -5.33 -3.22
N SER A 31 -15.11 -4.89 -4.20
CA SER A 31 -15.60 -5.79 -5.25
C SER A 31 -15.37 -5.19 -6.65
N ARG A 32 -14.23 -5.57 -7.24
CA ARG A 32 -14.21 -6.06 -8.62
C ARG A 32 -14.71 -5.12 -9.74
N THR A 33 -14.22 -3.88 -9.82
CA THR A 33 -14.19 -3.17 -11.12
C THR A 33 -12.86 -3.43 -11.81
N MET A 34 -12.82 -4.42 -12.71
CA MET A 34 -11.83 -4.45 -13.80
C MET A 34 -12.19 -3.43 -14.89
N GLY A 35 -12.52 -2.19 -14.48
CA GLY A 35 -12.75 -1.04 -15.34
C GLY A 35 -11.50 -0.16 -15.41
N MET A 36 -11.51 0.83 -16.30
CA MET A 36 -10.40 1.76 -16.61
C MET A 36 -9.65 2.34 -15.39
N ALA A 37 -10.28 2.43 -14.21
CA ALA A 37 -9.64 2.81 -12.94
C ALA A 37 -8.51 1.84 -12.49
N GLY A 38 -8.59 0.55 -12.84
CA GLY A 38 -7.55 -0.45 -12.53
C GLY A 38 -6.26 -0.29 -13.34
N MET A 39 -6.26 0.53 -14.41
CA MET A 39 -5.02 0.87 -15.14
C MET A 39 -4.20 1.92 -14.40
N HIS A 40 -4.83 2.85 -13.67
CA HIS A 40 -4.11 3.91 -12.98
C HIS A 40 -3.30 3.36 -11.78
N GLU A 41 -3.87 2.38 -11.06
CA GLU A 41 -3.16 1.74 -9.96
C GLU A 41 -1.99 0.85 -10.44
N LYS A 42 -2.11 0.23 -11.63
CA LYS A 42 -1.01 -0.53 -12.25
C LYS A 42 0.18 0.34 -12.65
N MET A 43 -0.03 1.59 -13.05
CA MET A 43 1.08 2.51 -13.35
C MET A 43 1.85 2.93 -12.09
N ILE A 44 1.17 3.10 -10.95
CA ILE A 44 1.81 3.52 -9.68
C ILE A 44 2.59 2.35 -9.01
N MET A 45 2.36 1.08 -9.41
CA MET A 45 3.03 -0.08 -8.82
C MET A 45 4.38 -0.49 -9.44
N LYS A 46 4.83 0.16 -10.52
CA LYS A 46 6.04 -0.27 -11.25
C LYS A 46 7.33 -0.15 -10.41
N ASP A 47 7.37 0.81 -9.49
CA ASP A 47 8.55 1.11 -8.66
C ASP A 47 8.51 0.50 -7.25
N LYS A 48 7.46 -0.27 -6.91
CA LYS A 48 7.34 -0.87 -5.57
C LYS A 48 8.34 -2.01 -5.36
N THR A 49 8.96 -2.02 -4.19
CA THR A 49 9.81 -3.13 -3.75
C THR A 49 8.98 -4.42 -3.59
N GLU A 50 9.63 -5.58 -3.64
CA GLU A 50 8.94 -6.86 -3.44
C GLU A 50 8.26 -6.93 -2.05
N LEU A 51 8.91 -6.37 -1.03
CA LEU A 51 8.36 -6.30 0.33
C LEU A 51 7.10 -5.44 0.40
N GLU A 52 7.09 -4.28 -0.26
CA GLU A 52 5.90 -3.43 -0.33
C GLU A 52 4.75 -4.15 -1.01
N LYS A 53 5.02 -4.81 -2.14
CA LYS A 53 4.02 -5.60 -2.85
C LYS A 53 3.44 -6.68 -1.94
N LYS A 54 4.28 -7.42 -1.20
CA LYS A 54 3.83 -8.43 -0.23
C LYS A 54 2.98 -7.83 0.89
N PHE A 55 3.37 -6.67 1.42
CA PHE A 55 2.58 -5.97 2.44
C PHE A 55 1.18 -5.61 1.90
N PHE A 56 1.09 -4.90 0.77
CA PHE A 56 -0.19 -4.45 0.23
C PHE A 56 -1.06 -5.62 -0.23
N GLN A 57 -0.46 -6.69 -0.78
CA GLN A 57 -1.18 -7.92 -1.10
C GLN A 57 -1.76 -8.57 0.16
N LYS A 58 -0.99 -8.63 1.24
CA LYS A 58 -1.47 -9.22 2.49
C LYS A 58 -2.58 -8.39 3.13
N ALA A 59 -2.45 -7.06 3.15
CA ALA A 59 -3.49 -6.16 3.60
C ALA A 59 -4.78 -6.31 2.75
N GLY A 60 -4.65 -6.29 1.41
CA GLY A 60 -5.78 -6.50 0.50
C GLY A 60 -6.45 -7.87 0.67
N PHE A 61 -5.67 -8.92 0.93
CA PHE A 61 -6.20 -10.23 1.25
C PHE A 61 -7.05 -10.22 2.54
N ILE A 62 -6.59 -9.51 3.58
CA ILE A 62 -7.36 -9.41 4.83
C ILE A 62 -8.69 -8.68 4.60
N TYR A 63 -8.71 -7.62 3.78
CA TYR A 63 -9.97 -6.96 3.40
C TYR A 63 -10.91 -7.89 2.65
N GLN A 64 -10.40 -8.60 1.64
CA GLN A 64 -11.19 -9.49 0.80
C GLN A 64 -11.86 -10.62 1.60
N TYR A 65 -11.20 -11.12 2.64
CA TYR A 65 -11.69 -12.20 3.50
C TYR A 65 -12.07 -11.72 4.90
N SER A 66 -12.38 -10.43 5.07
CA SER A 66 -12.62 -9.82 6.38
C SER A 66 -13.77 -10.49 7.15
N GLU A 67 -14.88 -10.78 6.47
CA GLU A 67 -16.03 -11.50 7.04
C GLU A 67 -15.67 -12.92 7.48
N GLU A 68 -14.99 -13.68 6.60
CA GLU A 68 -14.58 -15.05 6.90
C GLU A 68 -13.55 -15.09 8.04
N LEU A 69 -12.65 -14.12 8.09
CA LEU A 69 -11.66 -13.96 9.15
C LEU A 69 -12.24 -13.36 10.43
N GLN A 70 -13.50 -12.92 10.42
CA GLN A 70 -14.16 -12.25 11.55
C GLN A 70 -13.31 -11.08 12.07
N ILE A 71 -12.80 -10.27 11.14
CA ILE A 71 -12.04 -9.06 11.47
C ILE A 71 -13.02 -8.01 11.98
N THR A 72 -12.72 -7.41 13.13
CA THR A 72 -13.55 -6.32 13.67
C THR A 72 -13.37 -5.04 12.86
N GLU A 73 -14.37 -4.17 12.86
CA GLU A 73 -14.26 -2.82 12.26
C GLU A 73 -13.05 -2.05 12.82
N THR A 74 -12.83 -2.14 14.13
CA THR A 74 -11.66 -1.55 14.79
C THR A 74 -10.31 -2.12 14.35
N GLN A 75 -10.25 -3.39 13.91
CA GLN A 75 -9.05 -3.97 13.31
C GLN A 75 -8.88 -3.47 11.87
N LEU A 76 -9.97 -3.38 11.09
CA LEU A 76 -9.94 -2.84 9.73
C LEU A 76 -9.47 -1.39 9.70
N ASP A 77 -9.97 -0.54 10.60
CA ASP A 77 -9.55 0.87 10.71
C ASP A 77 -8.04 0.99 10.94
N LYS A 78 -7.49 0.17 11.85
CA LYS A 78 -6.05 0.12 12.13
C LYS A 78 -5.25 -0.34 10.90
N ILE A 79 -5.77 -1.31 10.14
CA ILE A 79 -5.14 -1.78 8.91
C ILE A 79 -5.16 -0.68 7.85
N GLU A 80 -6.27 0.08 7.72
CA GLU A 80 -6.36 1.17 6.75
C GLU A 80 -5.43 2.32 7.11
N GLU A 81 -5.39 2.71 8.38
CA GLU A 81 -4.47 3.74 8.86
C GLU A 81 -3.02 3.34 8.58
N LEU A 82 -2.65 2.10 8.91
CA LEU A 82 -1.32 1.54 8.66
C LEU A 82 -0.97 1.56 7.17
N LYS A 83 -1.90 1.12 6.31
CA LYS A 83 -1.76 1.10 4.85
C LYS A 83 -1.59 2.52 4.30
N SER A 84 -2.42 3.46 4.74
CA SER A 84 -2.40 4.86 4.33
C SER A 84 -1.09 5.54 4.74
N ARG A 85 -0.67 5.36 6.00
CA ARG A 85 0.60 5.88 6.54
C ARG A 85 1.80 5.35 5.76
N LEU A 86 1.87 4.03 5.55
CA LEU A 86 2.97 3.43 4.79
C LEU A 86 2.98 3.92 3.34
N LYS A 87 1.81 3.99 2.68
CA LYS A 87 1.70 4.46 1.29
C LYS A 87 2.17 5.90 1.13
N LYS A 88 1.76 6.81 2.02
CA LYS A 88 2.20 8.21 2.02
C LYS A 88 3.72 8.32 2.19
N ASN A 89 4.25 7.65 3.20
CA ASN A 89 5.69 7.65 3.49
C ASN A 89 6.52 7.06 2.34
N ALA A 90 6.07 5.96 1.74
CA ALA A 90 6.72 5.36 0.57
C ALA A 90 6.76 6.32 -0.63
N ILE A 91 5.66 7.03 -0.92
CA ILE A 91 5.60 8.02 -2.00
C ILE A 91 6.60 9.17 -1.75
N MET A 92 6.65 9.68 -0.52
CA MET A 92 7.59 10.75 -0.16
C MET A 92 9.04 10.32 -0.37
N LYS A 93 9.40 9.12 0.12
CA LYS A 93 10.76 8.57 -0.03
C LYS A 93 11.10 8.27 -1.48
N ASP A 94 10.16 7.78 -2.27
CA ASP A 94 10.37 7.55 -3.70
C ASP A 94 10.59 8.85 -4.48
N ALA A 95 9.87 9.91 -4.12
CA ALA A 95 10.10 11.24 -4.69
C ALA A 95 11.50 11.76 -4.33
N GLU A 96 11.90 11.66 -3.07
CA GLU A 96 13.22 12.11 -2.61
C GLU A 96 14.37 11.32 -3.25
N ILE A 97 14.22 9.99 -3.37
CA ILE A 97 15.18 9.13 -4.10
C ILE A 97 15.30 9.54 -5.57
N LYS A 98 14.20 9.96 -6.20
CA LYS A 98 14.20 10.46 -7.59
C LYS A 98 14.91 11.81 -7.69
N VAL A 99 14.63 12.73 -6.78
CA VAL A 99 15.33 14.03 -6.70
C VAL A 99 16.84 13.82 -6.55
N LEU A 100 17.28 13.01 -5.58
CA LEU A 100 18.70 12.67 -5.41
C LEU A 100 19.31 12.02 -6.66
N GLY A 101 18.51 11.25 -7.42
CA GLY A 101 18.93 10.70 -8.70
C GLY A 101 19.19 11.77 -9.76
N LEU A 102 18.38 12.83 -9.79
CA LEU A 102 18.59 13.98 -10.67
C LEU A 102 19.78 14.82 -10.20
N ASP A 103 19.92 15.07 -8.91
CA ASP A 103 21.06 15.81 -8.35
C ASP A 103 22.39 15.14 -8.71
N ILE A 104 22.46 13.80 -8.64
CA ILE A 104 23.63 13.04 -9.10
C ILE A 104 23.88 13.26 -10.59
N MET A 105 22.83 13.20 -11.43
CA MET A 105 22.99 13.44 -12.87
C MET A 105 23.46 14.85 -13.18
N ASP A 106 23.01 15.84 -12.41
CA ASP A 106 23.39 17.23 -12.62
C ASP A 106 24.83 17.49 -12.17
N GLU A 107 25.30 16.84 -11.10
CA GLU A 107 26.72 16.87 -10.70
C GLU A 107 27.62 16.26 -11.79
N LEU A 108 27.21 15.13 -12.37
CA LEU A 108 27.96 14.43 -13.43
C LEU A 108 28.01 15.20 -14.77
N LYS A 109 27.13 16.19 -14.98
CA LYS A 109 27.13 17.03 -16.19
C LYS A 109 28.04 18.26 -16.09
N LYS A 110 28.59 18.55 -14.90
CA LYS A 110 29.51 19.68 -14.73
C LYS A 110 30.83 19.42 -15.47
N GLU A 111 31.50 20.49 -15.86
CA GLU A 111 32.81 20.42 -16.51
C GLU A 111 33.88 19.80 -15.60
N GLU A 112 33.87 20.18 -14.32
CA GLU A 112 34.63 19.53 -13.26
C GLU A 112 33.67 18.79 -12.32
N VAL A 113 33.83 17.47 -12.21
CA VAL A 113 32.98 16.62 -11.37
C VAL A 113 33.53 16.55 -9.94
N ASP A 114 32.74 16.96 -8.96
CA ASP A 114 33.06 16.76 -7.54
C ASP A 114 32.62 15.35 -7.10
N MET A 115 33.55 14.40 -7.14
CA MET A 115 33.31 13.02 -6.70
C MET A 115 32.87 12.94 -5.23
N ASN A 116 33.34 13.83 -4.35
CA ASN A 116 32.91 13.81 -2.94
C ASN A 116 31.46 14.25 -2.79
N ALA A 117 30.98 15.16 -3.64
CA ALA A 117 29.58 15.55 -3.68
C ALA A 117 28.70 14.41 -4.20
N VAL A 118 29.13 13.74 -5.27
CA VAL A 118 28.45 12.55 -5.82
C VAL A 118 28.32 11.45 -4.78
N ASP A 119 29.40 11.09 -4.07
CA ASP A 119 29.37 10.04 -3.05
C ASP A 119 28.37 10.35 -1.93
N LYS A 120 28.34 11.60 -1.45
CA LYS A 120 27.35 12.03 -0.43
C LYS A 120 25.91 11.90 -0.92
N LEU A 121 25.64 12.21 -2.20
CA LEU A 121 24.30 12.07 -2.78
C LEU A 121 23.91 10.59 -2.91
N ILE A 122 24.87 9.73 -3.29
CA ILE A 122 24.69 8.28 -3.35
C ILE A 122 24.37 7.73 -1.96
N ASP A 123 25.14 8.08 -0.94
CA ASP A 123 24.94 7.61 0.43
C ASP A 123 23.55 7.98 0.96
N LYS A 124 23.13 9.24 0.76
CA LYS A 124 21.78 9.70 1.11
C LYS A 124 20.70 8.88 0.40
N LYS A 125 20.87 8.62 -0.90
CA LYS A 125 19.93 7.84 -1.71
C LYS A 125 19.79 6.42 -1.18
N TYR A 126 20.88 5.76 -0.81
CA TYR A 126 20.86 4.40 -0.27
C TYR A 126 20.35 4.33 1.17
N GLU A 127 20.63 5.34 2.00
CA GLU A 127 20.05 5.42 3.35
C GLU A 127 18.51 5.57 3.28
N LEU A 128 17.97 6.37 2.36
CA LEU A 128 16.52 6.44 2.14
C LEU A 128 15.92 5.10 1.70
N LYS A 129 16.57 4.37 0.79
CA LYS A 129 16.12 3.02 0.37
C LYS A 129 16.11 2.04 1.55
N LYS A 130 17.13 2.10 2.39
CA LYS A 130 17.24 1.28 3.61
C LYS A 130 16.15 1.64 4.61
N GLN A 131 15.91 2.92 4.88
CA GLN A 131 14.83 3.36 5.75
C GLN A 131 13.46 2.94 5.22
N LYS A 132 13.19 3.16 3.93
CA LYS A 132 11.96 2.70 3.28
C LYS A 132 11.74 1.20 3.48
N THR A 133 12.79 0.39 3.34
CA THR A 133 12.73 -1.06 3.58
C THR A 133 12.39 -1.39 5.04
N LYS A 134 13.00 -0.70 5.99
CA LYS A 134 12.71 -0.86 7.42
C LYS A 134 11.27 -0.51 7.76
N ASP A 135 10.74 0.58 7.20
CA ASP A 135 9.36 1.01 7.44
C ASP A 135 8.35 -0.04 6.95
N VAL A 136 8.62 -0.65 5.79
CA VAL A 136 7.77 -1.70 5.23
C VAL A 136 7.80 -2.95 6.09
N LEU A 137 8.98 -3.34 6.59
CA LEU A 137 9.10 -4.47 7.52
C LEU A 137 8.39 -4.17 8.84
N GLY A 138 8.56 -2.97 9.40
CA GLY A 138 7.85 -2.50 10.59
C GLY A 138 6.33 -2.60 10.42
N ALA A 139 5.82 -2.04 9.32
CA ALA A 139 4.41 -2.13 8.99
C ALA A 139 3.93 -3.59 8.81
N TYR A 140 4.75 -4.46 8.23
CA TYR A 140 4.41 -5.89 8.10
C TYR A 140 4.31 -6.59 9.47
N PHE A 141 5.17 -6.24 10.43
CA PHE A 141 5.07 -6.72 11.80
C PHE A 141 3.85 -6.16 12.52
N GLU A 142 3.59 -4.86 12.40
CA GLU A 142 2.40 -4.20 12.96
C GLU A 142 1.11 -4.85 12.42
N LEU A 143 1.05 -5.11 11.10
CA LEU A 143 -0.10 -5.79 10.49
C LEU A 143 -0.37 -7.16 11.11
N ARG A 144 0.68 -7.93 11.43
CA ARG A 144 0.54 -9.22 12.12
C ARG A 144 0.08 -9.07 13.56
N GLN A 145 0.47 -8.00 14.24
CA GLN A 145 0.07 -7.74 15.62
C GLN A 145 -1.38 -7.27 15.75
N ILE A 146 -1.95 -6.67 14.70
CA ILE A 146 -3.37 -6.31 14.66
C ILE A 146 -4.26 -7.56 14.68
N LEU A 147 -3.80 -8.67 14.08
CA LEU A 147 -4.53 -9.91 13.99
C LEU A 147 -4.30 -10.83 15.19
N THR A 148 -5.32 -11.59 15.59
CA THR A 148 -5.17 -12.65 16.59
C THR A 148 -4.46 -13.87 15.99
N LYS A 149 -3.89 -14.74 16.84
CA LYS A 149 -3.28 -16.00 16.38
C LYS A 149 -4.25 -16.87 15.59
N GLU A 150 -5.51 -16.92 16.02
CA GLU A 150 -6.57 -17.68 15.35
C GLU A 150 -6.89 -17.11 13.96
N GLN A 151 -7.00 -15.78 13.84
CA GLN A 151 -7.19 -15.10 12.56
C GLN A 151 -6.01 -15.35 11.61
N ILE A 152 -4.78 -15.39 12.14
CA ILE A 152 -3.57 -15.67 11.35
C ILE A 152 -3.59 -17.10 10.80
N GLU A 153 -3.93 -18.11 11.62
CA GLU A 153 -4.01 -19.49 11.15
C GLU A 153 -5.13 -19.67 10.12
N LYS A 154 -6.32 -19.11 10.39
CA LYS A 154 -7.43 -19.14 9.43
C LYS A 154 -7.05 -18.48 8.10
N ALA A 155 -6.36 -17.34 8.14
CA ALA A 155 -5.86 -16.68 6.94
C ALA A 155 -4.86 -17.54 6.15
N LYS A 156 -4.03 -18.34 6.83
CA LYS A 156 -3.12 -19.28 6.14
C LYS A 156 -3.89 -20.39 5.44
N ASP A 157 -4.95 -20.91 6.05
CA ASP A 157 -5.72 -22.00 5.47
C ASP A 157 -6.56 -21.55 4.27
N ILE A 158 -7.20 -20.38 4.36
CA ILE A 158 -7.86 -19.73 3.22
C ILE A 158 -6.85 -19.52 2.09
N GLN A 159 -5.66 -19.02 2.42
CA GLN A 159 -4.60 -18.79 1.44
C GLN A 159 -4.19 -20.11 0.76
N LYS A 160 -3.96 -21.19 1.50
CA LYS A 160 -3.63 -22.52 0.93
C LYS A 160 -4.71 -23.01 -0.02
N LYS A 161 -5.99 -22.93 0.39
CA LYS A 161 -7.14 -23.34 -0.45
C LYS A 161 -7.21 -22.55 -1.76
N TYR A 162 -7.04 -21.23 -1.67
CA TYR A 162 -6.99 -20.37 -2.85
C TYR A 162 -5.87 -20.78 -3.82
N TRP A 163 -4.67 -21.11 -3.31
CA TRP A 163 -3.56 -21.54 -4.15
C TRP A 163 -3.77 -22.94 -4.75
N SER A 164 -4.40 -23.87 -4.05
CA SER A 164 -4.71 -25.20 -4.59
C SER A 164 -5.74 -25.11 -5.72
N GLU A 165 -6.85 -24.40 -5.50
CA GLU A 165 -7.90 -24.19 -6.52
C GLU A 165 -7.34 -23.48 -7.75
N LYS A 166 -6.52 -22.45 -7.54
CA LYS A 166 -5.87 -21.73 -8.63
C LYS A 166 -4.90 -22.61 -9.42
N LYS A 167 -4.18 -23.50 -8.76
CA LYS A 167 -3.27 -24.44 -9.43
C LYS A 167 -4.04 -25.41 -10.33
N GLU A 168 -5.19 -25.90 -9.87
CA GLU A 168 -6.07 -26.78 -10.66
C GLU A 168 -6.66 -26.07 -11.88
N MET A 169 -7.14 -24.83 -11.72
CA MET A 169 -7.64 -24.02 -12.84
C MET A 169 -6.55 -23.77 -13.91
N MET A 170 -5.33 -23.45 -13.48
CA MET A 170 -4.19 -23.21 -14.38
C MET A 170 -3.69 -24.48 -15.08
N ALA A 171 -3.94 -25.67 -14.51
CA ALA A 171 -3.62 -26.95 -15.13
C ALA A 171 -4.66 -27.31 -16.22
N GLY A 172 -5.95 -27.10 -15.96
CA GLY A 172 -7.01 -27.39 -16.94
C GLY A 172 -6.96 -26.52 -18.21
N GLU A 173 -6.52 -25.26 -18.10
CA GLU A 173 -6.39 -24.34 -19.24
C GLU A 173 -5.26 -24.74 -20.22
N LYS A 174 -4.22 -25.41 -19.73
CA LYS A 174 -3.13 -25.95 -20.56
C LYS A 174 -3.57 -27.18 -21.36
N GLU A 175 -4.49 -27.98 -20.84
CA GLU A 175 -5.04 -29.14 -21.57
C GLU A 175 -6.07 -28.75 -22.63
N GLY A 176 -6.84 -27.68 -22.41
CA GLY A 176 -7.84 -27.16 -23.36
C GLY A 176 -7.26 -26.47 -24.60
N THR A 177 -6.09 -25.85 -24.49
CA THR A 177 -5.42 -25.13 -25.58
C THR A 177 -4.65 -26.07 -26.53
N GLY A 178 -4.16 -27.21 -26.04
CA GLY A 178 -3.52 -28.26 -26.88
C GLY A 178 -4.49 -28.96 -27.85
N LYS A 179 -5.73 -29.25 -27.44
CA LYS A 179 -6.73 -29.90 -28.31
C LYS A 179 -7.24 -29.00 -29.45
N LYS A 180 -7.25 -27.68 -29.27
CA LYS A 180 -7.65 -26.73 -30.34
C LYS A 180 -6.55 -26.51 -31.40
N ALA A 181 -5.28 -26.68 -31.05
CA ALA A 181 -4.17 -26.58 -32.01
C ALA A 181 -4.08 -27.82 -32.93
N MET A 182 -4.46 -29.01 -32.46
CA MET A 182 -4.37 -30.25 -33.23
C MET A 182 -5.51 -30.43 -34.26
N LYS A 183 -6.67 -29.79 -34.06
CA LYS A 183 -7.81 -29.83 -35.00
C LYS A 183 -7.70 -28.88 -36.19
N LYS A 184 -6.73 -27.95 -36.20
CA LYS A 184 -6.51 -26.99 -37.31
C LYS A 184 -5.42 -27.42 -38.31
N LYS A 185 -4.73 -28.55 -38.08
CA LYS A 185 -3.67 -29.06 -38.98
C LYS A 185 -4.12 -30.20 -39.90
N THR A 186 -5.42 -30.51 -39.93
CA THR A 186 -5.99 -31.62 -40.73
C THR A 186 -7.09 -31.14 -41.69
N ARG A 187 -6.89 -29.98 -42.31
CA ARG A 187 -7.68 -29.52 -43.45
C ARG A 187 -6.77 -28.87 -44.47
#